data_AF-A0A9D6V6R5-F1
#
_entry.id   AF-A0A9D6V6R5-F1
#
_cell.length_a   1.000
_cell.length_b   1.000
_cell.length_c   1.000
_cell.angle_alpha   90.00
_cell.angle_beta   90.00
_cell.angle_gamma   90.00
#
_symmetry.space_group_name_H-M   'P 1'
#
loop_
_entity.id
_entity.type
_entity.pdbx_description
1 polymer ?
#
loop_
_entity_poly.entity_id
_entity_poly.type
_entity_poly.pdbx_seq_one_letter_code
_entity_poly.pdbx_strand_id
1 'polypeptide(L)'
;MTKQTGSFFKNAPLVCPNCGDEYLRYQGVEVYCRDKEGGDLGSMTRVSGGGTSITRGMEGNPSKRGDGVVITFACETCDYKSKMVIAQEGGQAFFSME
;
A
#
# COMPACT_ATOMS: atom_id res chain seq x y z
N MET A 1 -26.25 -10.83 -6.28
CA MET A 1 -24.99 -10.27 -5.73
C MET A 1 -24.49 -11.23 -4.67
N THR A 2 -23.57 -12.13 -5.04
CA THR A 2 -23.01 -13.11 -4.10
C THR A 2 -22.04 -12.38 -3.19
N LYS A 3 -22.41 -12.19 -1.92
CA LYS A 3 -21.47 -11.75 -0.89
C LYS A 3 -20.37 -12.81 -0.82
N GLN A 4 -19.17 -12.50 -1.31
CA GLN A 4 -18.01 -13.32 -0.99
C GLN A 4 -17.83 -13.21 0.53
N THR A 5 -18.21 -14.26 1.25
CA THR A 5 -17.83 -14.46 2.65
C THR A 5 -16.35 -14.84 2.64
N GLY A 6 -15.50 -13.82 2.49
CA GLY A 6 -14.05 -14.01 2.41
C GLY A 6 -13.54 -14.58 3.73
N SER A 7 -12.95 -15.77 3.64
CA SER A 7 -11.91 -16.21 4.58
C SER A 7 -10.86 -15.10 4.61
N PHE A 8 -10.90 -14.27 5.65
CA PHE A 8 -9.86 -13.29 5.92
C PHE A 8 -8.59 -14.11 6.18
N PHE A 9 -7.53 -13.90 5.39
CA PHE A 9 -6.23 -14.55 5.52
C PHE A 9 -5.66 -14.34 6.92
N LYS A 10 -6.07 -15.18 7.87
CA LYS A 10 -5.70 -15.06 9.27
C LYS A 10 -4.32 -15.67 9.44
N ASN A 11 -3.34 -14.84 9.83
CA ASN A 11 -1.95 -15.23 10.03
C ASN A 11 -1.29 -15.83 8.78
N ALA A 12 -1.79 -15.53 7.57
CA ALA A 12 -1.10 -15.94 6.36
C ALA A 12 0.10 -15.01 6.13
N PRO A 13 1.30 -15.54 5.85
CA PRO A 13 2.45 -14.73 5.51
C PRO A 13 2.25 -14.03 4.16
N LEU A 14 2.82 -12.83 4.02
CA LEU A 14 2.97 -12.20 2.72
C LEU A 14 4.17 -12.84 2.03
N VAL A 15 4.02 -13.18 0.75
CA VAL A 15 5.08 -13.80 -0.05
C VAL A 15 5.69 -12.79 -1.02
N CYS A 16 6.99 -12.92 -1.27
CA CYS A 16 7.70 -12.17 -2.28
C CYS A 16 7.15 -12.52 -3.66
N PRO A 17 6.67 -11.54 -4.44
CA PRO A 17 6.11 -11.82 -5.77
C PRO A 17 7.17 -12.31 -6.77
N ASN A 18 8.46 -12.12 -6.48
CA ASN A 18 9.55 -12.55 -7.35
C ASN A 18 10.02 -13.99 -7.08
N CYS A 19 10.30 -14.36 -5.83
CA CYS A 19 10.84 -15.69 -5.48
C CYS A 19 9.89 -16.58 -4.68
N GLY A 20 8.75 -16.07 -4.21
CA GLY A 20 7.78 -16.82 -3.40
C GLY A 20 8.12 -16.98 -1.92
N ASP A 21 9.26 -16.44 -1.46
CA ASP A 21 9.68 -16.52 -0.06
C ASP A 21 8.82 -15.62 0.86
N GLU A 22 8.67 -15.99 2.12
CA GLU A 22 7.83 -15.32 3.12
C GLU A 22 8.58 -14.25 3.93
N TYR A 23 9.91 -14.19 3.80
CA TYR A 23 10.74 -13.22 4.53
C TYR A 23 10.78 -11.86 3.82
N LEU A 24 9.81 -11.02 4.16
CA LEU A 24 9.70 -9.64 3.69
C LEU A 24 9.96 -8.64 4.82
N ARG A 25 10.98 -7.80 4.64
CA ARG A 25 11.32 -6.71 5.57
C ARG A 25 10.70 -5.39 5.14
N TYR A 26 9.85 -4.80 5.99
CA TYR A 26 9.31 -3.46 5.78
C TYR A 26 10.43 -2.42 5.61
N GLN A 27 10.35 -1.61 4.55
CA GLN A 27 11.29 -0.53 4.24
C GLN A 27 10.69 0.86 4.48
N GLY A 28 9.38 0.99 4.30
CA GLY A 28 8.67 2.23 4.52
C GLY A 28 7.20 2.15 4.18
N VAL A 29 6.48 3.18 4.57
CA VAL A 29 5.04 3.34 4.33
C VAL A 29 4.77 4.75 3.83
N GLU A 30 3.92 4.85 2.81
CA GLU A 30 3.37 6.09 2.30
C GLU A 30 1.84 6.05 2.48
N VAL A 31 1.28 7.07 3.12
CA VAL A 31 -0.17 7.22 3.36
C VAL A 31 -0.63 8.47 2.65
N TYR A 32 -1.64 8.33 1.80
CA TYR A 32 -2.24 9.40 1.00
C TYR A 32 -3.64 9.67 1.50
N CYS A 33 -3.90 10.90 1.94
CA CYS A 33 -5.20 11.38 2.36
C CYS A 33 -5.58 12.61 1.54
N ARG A 34 -6.63 12.50 0.72
CA ARG A 34 -7.17 13.62 -0.06
C ARG A 34 -8.00 14.54 0.82
N ASP A 35 -7.97 15.83 0.53
CA ASP A 35 -8.88 16.80 1.18
C ASP A 35 -10.34 16.53 0.76
N LYS A 36 -10.53 16.00 -0.46
CA LYS A 36 -11.82 15.61 -1.04
C LYS A 36 -11.62 14.49 -2.06
N GLU A 37 -12.58 13.58 -2.16
CA GLU A 37 -12.62 12.57 -3.21
C GLU A 37 -12.50 13.19 -4.61
N GLY A 38 -11.54 12.70 -5.39
CA GLY A 38 -11.23 13.14 -6.76
C GLY A 38 -10.47 14.46 -6.86
N GLY A 39 -10.12 15.09 -5.74
CA GLY A 39 -9.33 16.34 -5.75
C GLY A 39 -7.82 16.07 -5.74
N ASP A 40 -7.03 16.94 -6.38
CA ASP A 40 -5.57 16.78 -6.50
C ASP A 40 -4.78 17.22 -5.25
N LEU A 41 -5.48 17.75 -4.25
CA LEU A 41 -4.92 18.23 -3.00
C LEU A 41 -5.17 17.28 -1.83
N GLY A 42 -4.20 17.26 -0.92
CA GLY A 42 -4.27 16.64 0.40
C GLY A 42 -2.85 16.40 0.91
N SER A 43 -2.67 15.42 1.78
CA SER A 43 -1.38 15.09 2.38
C SER A 43 -0.91 13.70 1.98
N MET A 44 0.38 13.60 1.66
CA MET A 44 1.12 12.36 1.63
C MET A 44 2.07 12.34 2.83
N THR A 45 1.97 11.31 3.66
CA THR A 45 2.89 11.07 4.77
C THR A 45 3.75 9.87 4.45
N ARG A 46 5.06 10.04 4.48
CA ARG A 46 6.03 8.97 4.27
C ARG A 46 6.83 8.71 5.53
N VAL A 47 6.92 7.45 5.94
CA VAL A 47 7.76 6.94 7.02
C VAL A 47 8.74 5.94 6.42
N SER A 48 10.05 6.21 6.49
CA SER A 48 11.08 5.29 5.98
C SER A 48 12.45 5.62 6.59
N GLY A 49 13.29 4.61 6.81
CA GLY A 49 14.70 4.82 7.17
C GLY A 49 14.94 5.67 8.44
N GLY A 50 14.01 5.62 9.40
CA GLY A 50 14.08 6.40 10.65
C GLY A 50 13.59 7.84 10.56
N GLY A 51 13.08 8.27 9.40
CA GLY A 51 12.52 9.60 9.19
C GLY A 51 11.04 9.59 8.84
N THR A 52 10.39 10.73 9.07
CA THR A 52 9.01 11.02 8.66
C THR A 52 8.98 12.31 7.86
N SER A 53 8.22 12.33 6.78
CA SER A 53 7.97 13.53 5.98
C SER A 53 6.50 13.64 5.64
N ILE A 54 6.01 14.88 5.53
CA ILE A 54 4.66 15.18 5.08
C ILE A 54 4.78 16.15 3.90
N THR A 55 4.17 15.79 2.78
CA THR A 55 4.14 16.61 1.57
C THR A 55 2.69 16.91 1.20
N ARG A 56 2.44 18.13 0.71
CA ARG A 56 1.15 18.52 0.14
C ARG A 56 1.10 18.04 -1.32
N GLY A 57 0.08 17.27 -1.68
CA GLY A 57 -0.14 16.77 -3.04
C GLY A 57 -0.36 15.27 -3.11
N MET A 58 -0.85 14.81 -4.26
CA MET A 58 -1.30 13.43 -4.50
C MET A 58 -0.42 12.64 -5.47
N GLU A 59 0.79 13.11 -5.75
CA GLU A 59 1.72 12.41 -6.62
C GLU A 59 2.10 11.04 -6.02
N GLY A 60 1.95 9.97 -6.82
CA GLY A 60 2.23 8.60 -6.40
C GLY A 60 1.10 7.92 -5.62
N ASN A 61 -0.04 8.58 -5.36
CA ASN A 61 -1.20 7.94 -4.73
C ASN A 61 -1.68 6.78 -5.63
N PRO A 62 -1.75 5.54 -5.11
CA PRO A 62 -2.20 4.39 -5.89
C PRO A 62 -3.69 4.45 -6.25
N SER A 63 -4.48 5.27 -5.55
CA SER A 63 -5.87 5.53 -5.89
C SER A 63 -6.03 6.76 -6.75
N LYS A 64 -6.77 6.60 -7.85
CA LYS A 64 -7.11 7.70 -8.79
C LYS A 64 -8.00 8.76 -8.16
N ARG A 65 -8.91 8.37 -7.25
CA ARG A 65 -9.96 9.27 -6.72
C ARG A 65 -10.08 9.26 -5.21
N GLY A 66 -9.60 8.25 -4.52
CA GLY A 66 -9.67 8.12 -3.07
C GLY A 66 -8.30 8.22 -2.40
N ASP A 67 -8.27 7.72 -1.18
CA ASP A 67 -7.08 7.59 -0.37
C ASP A 67 -6.30 6.32 -0.74
N GLY A 68 -5.05 6.26 -0.30
CA GLY A 68 -4.16 5.17 -0.63
C GLY A 68 -3.10 4.92 0.45
N VAL A 69 -2.64 3.68 0.52
CA VAL A 69 -1.49 3.29 1.34
C VAL A 69 -0.56 2.46 0.46
N VAL A 70 0.74 2.75 0.54
CA VAL A 70 1.78 1.96 -0.09
C VAL A 70 2.76 1.53 0.99
N ILE A 71 2.96 0.23 1.16
CA ILE A 71 3.97 -0.34 2.04
C ILE A 71 5.06 -0.94 1.16
N THR A 72 6.29 -0.49 1.31
CA THR A 72 7.43 -1.04 0.56
C THR A 72 8.13 -2.11 1.39
N PHE A 73 8.46 -3.23 0.77
CA PHE A 73 9.21 -4.33 1.34
C PHE A 73 10.51 -4.56 0.59
N ALA A 74 11.47 -5.19 1.27
CA ALA A 74 12.62 -5.84 0.65
C ALA A 74 12.58 -7.32 1.02
N CYS A 75 12.66 -8.20 0.04
CA CYS A 75 12.82 -9.63 0.27
C CYS A 75 14.20 -9.91 0.85
N GLU A 76 14.27 -10.66 1.95
CA GLU A 76 15.54 -11.00 2.60
C GLU A 76 16.34 -12.07 1.83
N THR A 77 15.70 -12.75 0.88
CA THR A 77 16.29 -13.86 0.12
C THR A 77 16.81 -13.45 -1.25
N CYS A 78 16.08 -12.59 -1.98
CA CYS A 78 16.43 -12.19 -3.35
C CYS A 78 16.59 -10.68 -3.55
N ASP A 79 16.54 -9.88 -2.48
CA ASP A 79 16.66 -8.41 -2.49
C ASP A 79 15.59 -7.67 -3.34
N TYR A 80 14.60 -8.39 -3.89
CA TYR A 80 13.51 -7.78 -4.64
C TYR A 80 12.71 -6.82 -3.77
N LYS A 81 12.42 -5.65 -4.31
CA LYS A 81 11.62 -4.61 -3.63
C LYS A 81 10.20 -4.65 -4.13
N SER A 82 9.29 -5.19 -3.32
CA SER A 82 7.86 -5.24 -3.62
C SER A 82 7.10 -4.14 -2.89
N LYS A 83 5.89 -3.84 -3.38
CA LYS A 83 4.95 -2.93 -2.75
C LYS A 83 3.66 -3.65 -2.44
N MET A 84 3.16 -3.51 -1.21
CA MET A 84 1.76 -3.75 -0.92
C MET A 84 1.02 -2.43 -1.09
N VAL A 85 0.00 -2.44 -1.92
CA VAL A 85 -0.83 -1.28 -2.21
C VAL A 85 -2.20 -1.51 -1.62
N ILE A 86 -2.76 -0.50 -0.96
CA ILE A 86 -4.16 -0.43 -0.56
C ILE A 86 -4.73 0.82 -1.22
N ALA A 87 -5.71 0.66 -2.10
CA ALA A 87 -6.30 1.76 -2.86
C ALA A 87 -7.83 1.78 -2.70
N GLN A 88 -8.40 2.96 -2.49
CA GLN A 88 -9.85 3.12 -2.43
C GLN A 88 -10.41 3.54 -3.80
N GLU A 89 -11.31 2.76 -4.38
CA GLU A 89 -12.01 3.11 -5.63
C GLU A 89 -13.52 2.84 -5.49
N GLY A 90 -14.36 3.87 -5.76
CA GLY A 90 -15.82 3.71 -5.72
C GLY A 90 -16.39 3.27 -4.36
N GLY A 91 -15.74 3.69 -3.26
CA GLY A 91 -16.10 3.28 -1.90
C GLY A 91 -15.62 1.88 -1.50
N GLN A 92 -14.97 1.14 -2.40
CA GLN A 92 -14.38 -0.16 -2.12
C GLN A 92 -12.88 -0.01 -1.84
N ALA A 93 -12.35 -0.84 -0.95
CA ALA A 93 -10.92 -0.93 -0.70
C ALA A 93 -10.36 -2.17 -1.41
N PHE A 94 -9.31 -1.96 -2.19
CA PHE A 94 -8.56 -3.00 -2.89
C PHE A 94 -7.18 -3.11 -2.28
N PHE A 95 -6.63 -4.33 -2.24
CA PHE A 95 -5.23 -4.54 -1.90
C PHE A 95 -4.54 -5.39 -2.97
N SER A 96 -3.28 -5.10 -3.26
CA SER A 96 -2.44 -5.81 -4.23
C SER A 96 -0.99 -5.89 -3.74
N MET A 97 -0.27 -6.89 -4.26
CA MET A 97 1.19 -6.97 -4.17
C MET A 97 1.78 -6.76 -5.56
N GLU A 98 2.79 -5.89 -5.66
CA GLU A 98 3.47 -5.46 -6.89
C GLU A 98 4.99 -5.61 -6.76
#